data_AF-A0A091P6Z2-F1
#
_entry.id   AF-A0A091P6Z2-F1
#
_cell.length_a   1.000
_cell.length_b   1.000
_cell.length_c   1.000
_cell.angle_alpha   90.00
_cell.angle_beta   90.00
_cell.angle_gamma   90.00
#
_symmetry.space_group_name_H-M   'P 1'
#
loop_
_entity.id
_entity.type
_entity.pdbx_description
1 polymer ?
#
loop_
_entity_poly.entity_id
_entity_poly.type
_entity_poly.pdbx_seq_one_letter_code
_entity_poly.pdbx_strand_id
1 'polypeptide(L)' 'GGISENDIKIFVTATTVSFNWSTMTKDFSVSVLLNDTSEIVRNPRGFFLWSNLMPATLYTFKLVFEQLHLEFMNVS' A
#
# COMPACT_ATOMS: atom_id res chain seq x y z
N GLY A 1 -4.15 -11.43 11.94
CA GLY A 1 -3.62 -11.98 10.68
C GLY A 1 -2.32 -11.28 10.36
N GLY A 2 -1.31 -11.99 9.86
CA GLY A 2 -0.05 -11.37 9.42
C GLY A 2 -0.16 -10.80 8.00
N ILE A 3 0.74 -9.89 7.66
CA ILE A 3 0.92 -9.34 6.30
C ILE A 3 2.12 -10.06 5.68
N SER A 4 1.95 -10.67 4.51
CA SER A 4 3.00 -11.28 3.69
C SER A 4 3.29 -10.41 2.47
N GLU A 5 4.52 -10.47 1.93
CA GLU A 5 4.85 -9.84 0.64
C GLU A 5 3.93 -10.31 -0.49
N ASN A 6 3.46 -11.56 -0.44
CA ASN A 6 2.55 -12.11 -1.45
C ASN A 6 1.16 -11.47 -1.45
N ASP A 7 0.80 -10.74 -0.40
CA ASP A 7 -0.50 -10.08 -0.29
C ASP A 7 -0.57 -8.77 -1.07
N ILE A 8 0.57 -8.28 -1.57
CA ILE A 8 0.68 -7.04 -2.34
C ILE A 8 1.13 -7.37 -3.76
N LYS A 9 0.25 -7.16 -4.73
CA LYS A 9 0.61 -7.26 -6.16
C LYS A 9 1.10 -5.92 -6.66
N ILE A 10 2.26 -5.91 -7.30
CA ILE A 10 2.90 -4.72 -7.86
C ILE A 10 2.91 -4.84 -9.38
N PHE A 11 2.44 -3.79 -10.07
CA PHE A 11 2.55 -3.69 -11.53
C PHE A 11 3.25 -2.39 -11.91
N VAL A 12 4.25 -2.47 -12.78
CA VAL A 12 5.11 -1.34 -13.18
C VAL A 12 4.99 -1.12 -14.68
N THR A 13 4.86 0.14 -15.09
CA THR A 13 5.01 0.58 -16.48
C THR A 13 6.17 1.58 -16.58
N ALA A 14 6.40 2.16 -17.76
CA ALA A 14 7.43 3.17 -17.94
C ALA A 14 7.25 4.41 -17.05
N THR A 15 6.01 4.77 -16.68
CA THR A 15 5.72 6.02 -15.95
C THR A 15 4.78 5.84 -14.77
N THR A 16 4.41 4.60 -14.44
CA THR A 16 3.49 4.32 -13.34
C THR A 16 3.88 3.08 -12.56
N VAL A 17 3.52 3.08 -11.28
CA VAL A 17 3.54 1.89 -10.43
C VAL A 17 2.17 1.77 -9.78
N SER A 18 1.60 0.57 -9.79
CA SER A 18 0.38 0.27 -9.04
C SER A 18 0.61 -0.80 -7.99
N PHE A 19 -0.06 -0.62 -6.87
CA PHE A 19 -0.03 -1.51 -5.72
C PHE A 19 -1.45 -2.00 -5.47
N ASN A 20 -1.62 -3.31 -5.33
CA ASN A 20 -2.90 -3.93 -5.04
C ASN A 20 -2.78 -4.82 -3.79
N TRP A 21 -3.43 -4.39 -2.72
CA TRP A 21 -3.56 -5.06 -1.42
C TRP A 21 -5.03 -5.37 -1.10
N SER A 22 -5.81 -5.70 -2.14
CA SER A 22 -7.27 -5.94 -2.05
C SER A 22 -7.69 -7.06 -1.08
N THR A 23 -6.77 -7.91 -0.67
CA THR A 23 -6.99 -8.96 0.33
C THR A 23 -7.00 -8.43 1.79
N MET A 24 -6.58 -7.19 2.04
CA MET A 24 -6.33 -6.64 3.40
C MET A 24 -7.30 -5.52 3.83
N THR A 25 -8.32 -5.22 3.01
CA THR A 25 -8.87 -3.86 2.92
C THR A 25 -9.80 -3.40 4.03
N LYS A 26 -10.19 -4.28 4.96
CA LYS A 26 -11.14 -3.94 6.01
C LYS A 26 -10.47 -3.54 7.33
N ASP A 27 -9.21 -3.91 7.51
CA ASP A 27 -8.57 -3.85 8.83
C ASP A 27 -7.48 -2.76 8.91
N PHE A 28 -7.08 -2.17 7.78
CA PHE A 28 -5.95 -1.25 7.69
C PHE A 28 -6.23 -0.02 6.82
N SER A 29 -5.72 1.14 7.25
CA SER A 29 -5.41 2.27 6.36
C SER A 29 -4.00 2.11 5.81
N VAL A 30 -3.80 2.54 4.57
CA VAL A 30 -2.50 2.41 3.90
C VAL A 30 -2.02 3.77 3.44
N SER A 31 -0.79 4.12 3.84
CA SER A 31 -0.07 5.26 3.29
C SER A 31 0.99 4.76 2.33
N VAL A 32 1.06 5.34 1.13
CA VAL A 32 2.12 5.08 0.16
C VAL A 32 3.03 6.30 0.14
N LEU A 33 4.33 6.07 0.32
CA LEU A 33 5.32 7.14 0.35
C LEU A 33 6.34 6.97 -0.78
N LEU A 34 6.70 8.09 -1.39
CA LEU A 34 7.82 8.23 -2.31
C LEU A 34 8.61 9.47 -1.90
N ASN A 35 9.86 9.28 -1.45
CA ASN A 35 10.67 10.33 -0.83
C ASN A 35 9.89 11.01 0.32
N ASP A 36 9.76 12.34 0.29
CA ASP A 36 9.04 13.12 1.30
C ASP A 36 7.54 13.30 0.98
N THR A 37 7.06 12.70 -0.11
CA THR A 37 5.64 12.76 -0.50
C THR A 37 4.91 11.53 0.03
N SER A 38 3.83 11.77 0.76
CA SER A 38 2.93 10.72 1.26
C SER A 38 1.54 10.91 0.66
N GLU A 39 0.99 9.82 0.12
CA GLU A 39 -0.41 9.74 -0.27
C GLU A 39 -1.14 8.72 0.61
N ILE A 40 -2.15 9.21 1.33
CA ILE A 40 -2.98 8.39 2.22
C ILE A 40 -4.12 7.79 1.41
N VAL A 41 -4.16 6.46 1.33
CA VAL A 41 -5.21 5.72 0.64
C VAL A 41 -6.32 5.40 1.63
N ARG A 42 -7.36 6.21 1.61
CA ARG A 42 -8.54 6.05 2.49
C ARG A 42 -9.58 5.06 1.94
N ASN A 43 -9.33 4.45 0.79
CA ASN A 43 -10.34 3.64 0.07
C ASN A 43 -10.14 2.13 0.31
N PRO A 44 -11.17 1.41 0.79
CA PRO A 44 -11.13 -0.03 1.09
C PRO A 44 -11.11 -0.96 -0.14
N ARG A 45 -10.75 -0.47 -1.33
CA ARG A 45 -10.62 -1.33 -2.52
C ARG A 45 -9.23 -1.95 -2.66
N GLY A 46 -8.28 -1.51 -1.83
CA GLY A 46 -6.95 -2.09 -1.77
C GLY A 46 -6.18 -1.92 -3.05
N PHE A 47 -6.22 -0.71 -3.61
CA PHE A 47 -5.51 -0.36 -4.83
C PHE A 47 -5.02 1.07 -4.77
N PHE A 48 -3.81 1.30 -5.28
CA PHE A 48 -3.22 2.61 -5.45
C PHE A 48 -2.39 2.67 -6.73
N LEU A 49 -2.44 3.81 -7.43
CA LEU A 49 -1.67 4.08 -8.64
C LEU A 49 -0.83 5.33 -8.43
N TRP A 50 0.50 5.16 -8.43
CA TRP A 50 1.45 6.26 -8.53
C TRP A 50 1.76 6.52 -10.00
N SER A 51 1.56 7.75 -10.46
CA SER A 51 1.77 8.14 -11.86
C SER A 51 2.84 9.23 -12.00
N ASN A 52 3.11 9.63 -13.26
CA ASN A 52 4.07 10.69 -13.60
C ASN A 52 5.52 10.41 -13.16
N LEU A 53 5.92 9.13 -13.16
CA LEU A 53 7.30 8.74 -12.91
C LEU A 53 8.15 8.92 -14.18
N MET A 54 9.44 9.19 -13.99
CA MET A 54 10.41 9.23 -15.08
C MET A 54 10.77 7.81 -15.52
N PRO A 55 10.73 7.50 -16.83
CA PRO A 55 11.19 6.21 -17.33
C PRO A 55 12.65 5.91 -16.95
N ALA A 56 12.95 4.62 -16.80
CA ALA A 56 14.29 4.13 -16.46
C ALA A 56 14.92 4.76 -15.20
N THR A 57 14.09 5.26 -14.27
CA THR A 57 14.51 5.86 -13.01
C THR A 57 14.21 4.91 -11.86
N LEU A 58 15.18 4.75 -10.94
CA LEU A 58 15.00 3.92 -9.75
C LEU A 58 14.21 4.69 -8.69
N TYR A 59 13.14 4.09 -8.19
CA TYR A 59 12.31 4.62 -7.12
C TYR A 59 12.23 3.64 -5.96
N THR A 60 12.17 4.17 -4.74
CA THR A 60 11.89 3.38 -3.54
C THR A 60 10.56 3.83 -2.96
N PHE A 61 9.61 2.90 -2.90
CA PHE A 61 8.31 3.15 -2.29
C PHE A 61 8.26 2.51 -0.90
N LYS A 62 7.61 3.19 0.04
CA LYS A 62 7.31 2.63 1.37
C LYS A 62 5.80 2.57 1.54
N LEU A 63 5.28 1.39 1.89
CA LEU A 63 3.89 1.20 2.24
C LEU A 63 3.81 1.07 3.76
N VAL A 64 2.95 1.88 4.39
CA VAL A 64 2.69 1.84 5.83
C VAL A 64 1.25 1.41 6.04
N PHE A 65 1.07 0.26 6.67
CA PHE A 65 -0.23 -0.27 7.04
C PHE A 65 -0.50 0.07 8.50
N GLU A 66 -1.52 0.88 8.73
CA GLU A 66 -1.97 1.27 10.07
C GLU A 66 -3.28 0.55 10.35
N GLN A 67 -3.29 -0.25 11.42
CA GLN A 67 -4.46 -1.01 11.80
C GLN A 67 -5.57 -0.06 12.32
N LEU A 68 -6.78 -0.19 11.78
CA LEU A 68 -7.92 0.67 12.12
C LEU A 68 -8.71 0.17 13.34
N HIS A 69 -8.78 -1.15 13.53
CA HIS A 69 -9.58 -1.78 14.57
C HIS A 69 -8.74 -2.76 15.41
N LEU A 70 -8.75 -2.59 16.74
CA LEU A 70 -7.98 -3.35 17.74
C LEU A 70 -8.57 -4.74 18.09
N GLU A 71 -9.71 -5.13 17.51
CA GLU A 71 -10.55 -6.25 18.00
C GLU A 71 -9.91 -7.65 17.91
N PHE A 72 -8.65 -7.77 17.47
CA PHE A 72 -7.92 -9.04 17.42
C PHE A 72 -7.08 -9.36 18.66
N MET A 73 -6.93 -8.44 19.62
CA MET A 73 -6.28 -8.78 20.90
C MET A 73 -7.31 -9.38 21.86
N ASN A 74 -7.62 -10.67 21.69
CA ASN A 74 -8.12 -11.47 22.81
C ASN A 74 -6.99 -11.54 23.85
N VAL A 75 -7.06 -10.67 24.86
CA VAL A 75 -6.27 -10.83 26.07
C VAL A 75 -7.05 -11.82 26.94
N SER A 76 -6.69 -13.10 26.82
CA SER A 76 -7.07 -14.15 27.77
C SER A 76 -6.29 -14.01 29.07
#